data_AF-A0A9W7YQR8-F1
#
_entry.id   AF-A0A9W7YQR8-F1
#
_cell.length_a   1.000
_cell.length_b   1.000
_cell.length_c   1.000
_cell.angle_alpha   90.00
_cell.angle_beta   90.00
_cell.angle_gamma   90.00
#
_symmetry.space_group_name_H-M   'P 1'
#
loop_
_entity.id
_entity.type
_entity.pdbx_description
1 polymer ?
#
loop_
_entity_poly.entity_id
_entity_poly.type
_entity_poly.pdbx_seq_one_letter_code
_entity_poly.pdbx_strand_id
1 'polypeptide(L)'
;MDTDQLSCALCPFQNGLLLPVKHESEEDRGPEFVHFLCANFISETYFDGPPDLPTPTSPMQTEDRVSTRSRTAAQASQTVGVMCSSAKVCGVQSISKSRFTGKCMYCSDTMQCVGAVVQCSHAKCFRVFHPMCAAVCSRGLLDWSQYKAYCASHRAPAERTDAATAGVELER
;
A
#
# COMPACT_ATOMS: atom_id res chain seq x y z
N MET A 1 12.54 -22.20 15.81
CA MET A 1 12.58 -20.72 15.83
C MET A 1 11.28 -20.28 16.44
N ASP A 2 11.33 -19.81 17.67
CA ASP A 2 10.16 -19.34 18.41
C ASP A 2 9.55 -18.13 17.70
N THR A 3 8.38 -18.33 17.10
CA THR A 3 7.62 -17.29 16.37
C THR A 3 7.06 -16.22 17.33
N ASP A 4 7.23 -16.38 18.65
CA ASP A 4 6.67 -15.56 19.73
C ASP A 4 7.37 -14.21 19.98
N GLN A 5 8.32 -13.80 19.13
CA GLN A 5 9.02 -12.51 19.28
C GLN A 5 9.03 -11.63 18.02
N LEU A 6 8.37 -12.03 16.95
CA LEU A 6 8.33 -11.20 15.74
C LEU A 6 7.39 -10.02 15.95
N SER A 7 7.96 -8.81 15.94
CA SER A 7 7.23 -7.56 16.12
C SER A 7 7.42 -6.64 14.92
N CYS A 8 6.39 -5.83 14.65
CA CYS A 8 6.45 -4.85 13.58
C CYS A 8 7.22 -3.60 14.05
N ALA A 9 8.20 -3.16 13.28
CA ALA A 9 8.94 -1.92 13.57
C ALA A 9 8.07 -0.65 13.45
N LEU A 10 6.92 -0.74 12.77
CA LEU A 10 6.05 0.41 12.48
C LEU A 10 4.86 0.53 13.41
N CYS A 11 4.52 -0.52 14.17
CA CYS A 11 3.40 -0.47 15.09
C CYS A 11 3.51 -1.56 16.18
N PRO A 12 2.86 -1.35 17.33
CA PRO A 12 2.91 -2.26 18.48
C PRO A 12 1.90 -3.40 18.38
N PHE A 13 1.09 -3.44 17.31
CA PHE A 13 0.11 -4.51 17.13
C PHE A 13 0.82 -5.85 17.02
N GLN A 14 0.30 -6.82 17.76
CA GLN A 14 0.75 -8.20 17.69
C GLN A 14 0.01 -8.92 16.57
N ASN A 15 0.66 -9.96 16.04
CA ASN A 15 0.12 -10.86 15.03
C ASN A 15 -0.07 -10.17 13.66
N GLY A 16 -0.51 -10.93 12.66
CA GLY A 16 -0.71 -10.45 11.28
C GLY A 16 0.42 -10.86 10.33
N LEU A 17 0.30 -10.46 9.06
CA LEU A 17 1.28 -10.80 8.04
C LEU A 17 2.51 -9.91 8.16
N LEU A 18 3.59 -10.46 8.74
CA LEU A 18 4.89 -9.81 8.85
C LEU A 18 5.78 -10.19 7.66
N LEU A 19 6.49 -9.20 7.13
CA LEU A 19 7.47 -9.36 6.07
C LEU A 19 8.84 -8.86 6.55
N PRO A 20 9.94 -9.53 6.15
CA PRO A 20 11.28 -9.12 6.54
C PRO A 20 11.68 -7.81 5.85
N VAL A 21 12.41 -6.97 6.57
CA VAL A 21 13.00 -5.75 6.04
C VAL A 21 14.33 -6.08 5.35
N LYS A 22 14.55 -5.54 4.16
CA LYS A 22 15.84 -5.60 3.46
C LYS A 22 16.75 -4.53 4.03
N HIS A 23 17.91 -4.93 4.53
CA HIS A 23 18.98 -4.01 4.94
C HIS A 23 20.03 -3.91 3.81
N GLU A 24 20.59 -2.72 3.60
CA GLU A 24 21.66 -2.51 2.62
C GLU A 24 23.00 -3.08 3.11
N SER A 25 23.20 -3.17 4.42
CA SER A 25 24.32 -3.87 5.05
C SER A 25 23.83 -5.09 5.81
N GLU A 26 24.28 -6.27 5.41
CA GLU A 26 23.98 -7.56 6.06
C GLU A 26 24.73 -7.73 7.40
N GLU A 27 25.61 -6.79 7.76
CA GLU A 27 26.38 -6.85 9.01
C GLU A 27 25.61 -6.18 10.17
N ASP A 28 25.28 -7.02 11.16
CA ASP A 28 25.02 -6.69 12.57
C ASP A 28 23.63 -6.16 13.00
N ARG A 29 22.65 -6.02 12.09
CA ARG A 29 21.25 -5.84 12.50
C ARG A 29 20.51 -7.17 12.49
N GLY A 30 19.94 -7.53 13.63
CA GLY A 30 18.97 -8.62 13.73
C GLY A 30 17.78 -8.40 12.78
N PRO A 31 17.00 -9.45 12.49
CA PRO A 31 15.95 -9.37 11.49
C PRO A 31 14.84 -8.40 11.93
N GLU A 32 14.68 -7.30 11.21
CA GLU A 32 13.55 -6.37 11.39
C GLU A 32 12.36 -6.85 10.55
N PHE A 33 11.15 -6.74 11.09
CA PHE A 33 9.92 -7.10 10.41
C PHE A 33 8.93 -5.95 10.42
N VAL A 34 8.09 -5.90 9.39
CA VAL A 34 6.99 -4.94 9.32
C VAL A 34 5.74 -5.63 8.80
N HIS A 35 4.56 -5.18 9.25
CA HIS A 35 3.33 -5.69 8.68
C HIS A 35 3.21 -5.30 7.22
N PHE A 36 2.72 -6.23 6.40
CA PHE A 36 2.34 -5.95 5.01
C PHE A 36 1.41 -4.74 4.92
N LEU A 37 0.45 -4.62 5.84
CA LEU A 37 -0.46 -3.48 5.89
C LEU A 37 0.28 -2.16 6.19
N CYS A 38 1.19 -2.15 7.17
CA CYS A 38 1.98 -0.95 7.48
C CYS A 38 2.85 -0.55 6.28
N ALA A 39 3.51 -1.53 5.64
CA ALA A 39 4.37 -1.30 4.49
C ALA A 39 3.62 -0.75 3.25
N ASN A 40 2.33 -1.06 3.09
CA ASN A 40 1.53 -0.55 1.98
C ASN A 40 1.04 0.90 2.20
N PHE A 41 0.83 1.32 3.44
CA PHE A 41 0.21 2.62 3.74
C PHE A 41 1.19 3.67 4.30
N ILE A 42 2.42 3.28 4.63
CA ILE A 42 3.52 4.22 4.86
C ILE A 42 4.22 4.48 3.54
N SER A 43 4.17 5.74 3.06
CA SER A 43 4.57 6.09 1.70
C SER A 43 6.06 5.93 1.41
N GLU A 44 6.89 5.91 2.44
CA GLU A 44 8.34 5.73 2.33
C GLU A 44 8.74 4.25 2.21
N THR A 45 7.85 3.31 2.54
CA THR A 45 8.12 1.88 2.41
C THR A 45 7.68 1.37 1.05
N TYR A 46 8.44 0.42 0.53
CA TYR A 46 8.16 -0.23 -0.76
C TYR A 46 8.61 -1.69 -0.71
N PHE A 47 8.11 -2.51 -1.63
CA PHE A 47 8.52 -3.90 -1.73
C PHE A 47 9.65 -4.04 -2.75
N ASP A 48 10.65 -4.85 -2.42
CA ASP A 48 11.70 -5.24 -3.36
C ASP A 48 11.03 -6.03 -4.50
N GLY A 49 10.81 -5.35 -5.63
CA GLY A 49 10.29 -5.97 -6.85
C GLY A 49 11.36 -6.83 -7.53
N PRO A 50 10.98 -7.68 -8.51
CA PRO A 50 11.99 -8.34 -9.32
C PRO A 50 12.92 -7.30 -9.96
N PRO A 51 14.24 -7.49 -9.93
CA PRO A 51 15.16 -6.60 -10.63
C PRO A 51 14.85 -6.64 -12.13
N ASP A 52 14.72 -5.46 -12.73
CA ASP A 52 14.72 -5.19 -14.17
C ASP A 52 13.69 -5.94 -15.04
N LEU A 53 12.53 -5.29 -15.23
CA LEU A 53 11.98 -5.25 -16.59
C LEU A 53 12.82 -4.23 -17.37
N PRO A 54 13.46 -4.60 -18.50
CA PRO A 54 14.20 -3.65 -19.31
C PRO A 54 13.27 -2.51 -19.72
N THR A 55 13.71 -1.28 -19.48
CA THR A 55 13.05 -0.06 -19.95
C THR A 55 12.84 -0.17 -21.46
N PRO A 56 11.60 0.02 -21.97
CA PRO A 56 11.39 0.05 -23.41
C PRO A 56 12.02 1.32 -23.97
N THR A 57 13.22 1.19 -24.51
CA THR A 57 13.77 2.16 -25.46
C THR A 57 12.94 2.08 -26.74
N SER A 58 12.02 3.01 -26.93
CA SER A 58 11.51 3.34 -28.27
C SER A 58 12.57 4.23 -28.96
N PRO A 59 12.81 4.13 -30.29
CA PRO A 59 11.74 4.40 -31.27
C PRO A 59 11.74 3.53 -32.56
N MET A 60 10.59 3.58 -33.25
CA MET A 60 10.35 3.55 -34.71
C MET A 60 10.70 2.29 -35.54
N GLN A 61 9.66 1.66 -36.11
CA GLN A 61 9.35 1.50 -37.57
C GLN A 61 9.67 0.06 -38.04
N THR A 62 8.93 -0.69 -38.87
CA THR A 62 7.84 -0.55 -39.86
C THR A 62 7.16 -1.93 -40.05
N GLU A 63 5.85 -1.97 -40.34
CA GLU A 63 5.12 -2.74 -41.41
C GLU A 63 5.67 -4.14 -41.81
N ASP A 64 4.94 -5.25 -42.01
CA ASP A 64 3.57 -5.50 -42.47
C ASP A 64 3.30 -7.05 -42.47
N ARG A 65 2.05 -7.46 -42.75
CA ARG A 65 1.55 -8.82 -43.15
C ARG A 65 0.96 -9.79 -42.11
N VAL A 66 -0.37 -9.70 -42.00
CA VAL A 66 -1.40 -10.75 -42.22
C VAL A 66 -1.03 -12.20 -41.88
N SER A 67 -1.72 -12.77 -40.88
CA SER A 67 -2.32 -14.11 -41.03
C SER A 67 -3.48 -14.33 -40.07
N THR A 68 -4.63 -14.59 -40.67
CA THR A 68 -5.89 -15.08 -40.09
C THR A 68 -5.71 -16.28 -39.16
N ARG A 69 -6.39 -16.29 -38.01
CA ARG A 69 -7.32 -17.38 -37.63
C ARG A 69 -8.07 -17.08 -36.33
N SER A 70 -9.38 -17.22 -36.45
CA SER A 70 -10.38 -17.21 -35.40
C SER A 70 -10.31 -18.45 -34.50
N ARG A 71 -11.02 -18.37 -33.36
CA ARG A 71 -11.34 -19.41 -32.35
C ARG A 71 -10.21 -19.51 -31.31
N THR A 72 -10.43 -19.39 -30.00
CA THR A 72 -11.51 -19.88 -29.14
C THR A 72 -11.54 -19.09 -27.82
N ALA A 73 -12.69 -19.02 -27.17
CA ALA A 73 -12.82 -18.53 -25.80
C ALA A 73 -11.95 -19.35 -24.84
N ALA A 74 -11.01 -18.69 -24.16
CA ALA A 74 -10.41 -19.10 -22.89
C ALA A 74 -9.39 -18.05 -22.43
N GLN A 75 -9.52 -17.63 -21.16
CA GLN A 75 -8.43 -17.12 -20.30
C GLN A 75 -7.94 -15.69 -20.62
N ALA A 76 -7.63 -14.81 -19.67
CA ALA A 76 -7.38 -14.95 -18.25
C ALA A 76 -7.88 -13.69 -17.53
N SER A 77 -9.00 -13.83 -16.83
CA SER A 77 -9.27 -13.02 -15.66
C SER A 77 -8.50 -13.65 -14.50
N GLN A 78 -7.88 -12.81 -13.65
CA GLN A 78 -7.11 -13.15 -12.44
C GLN A 78 -5.58 -13.28 -12.61
N THR A 79 -4.90 -12.13 -12.61
CA THR A 79 -3.50 -12.00 -12.15
C THR A 79 -3.39 -11.28 -10.80
N VAL A 80 -4.48 -11.17 -10.04
CA VAL A 80 -4.44 -10.81 -8.62
C VAL A 80 -4.17 -12.07 -7.78
N GLY A 81 -2.92 -12.54 -7.78
CA GLY A 81 -2.62 -13.79 -7.09
C GLY A 81 -1.20 -14.32 -7.22
N VAL A 82 -0.19 -13.45 -7.19
CA VAL A 82 1.17 -13.91 -6.84
C VAL A 82 1.64 -13.06 -5.67
N MET A 83 1.22 -13.47 -4.47
CA MET A 83 1.83 -12.99 -3.23
C MET A 83 3.20 -13.68 -3.17
N CYS A 84 4.25 -12.97 -3.58
CA CYS A 84 5.61 -13.51 -3.58
C CYS A 84 5.99 -13.92 -2.16
N SER A 85 6.21 -15.22 -1.92
CA SER A 85 6.68 -15.77 -0.64
C SER A 85 8.06 -15.24 -0.21
N SER A 86 8.70 -14.41 -1.05
CA SER A 86 10.01 -13.80 -0.85
C SER A 86 9.97 -12.26 -0.82
N ALA A 87 8.79 -11.64 -0.76
CA ALA A 87 8.69 -10.17 -0.74
C ALA A 87 9.42 -9.60 0.51
N LYS A 88 10.41 -8.74 0.27
CA LYS A 88 11.12 -7.98 1.31
C LYS A 88 10.66 -6.54 1.28
N VAL A 89 10.59 -5.90 2.45
CA VAL A 89 10.24 -4.48 2.58
C VAL A 89 11.50 -3.63 2.64
N CYS A 90 11.54 -2.59 1.84
CA CYS A 90 12.61 -1.60 1.76
C CYS A 90 12.10 -0.23 2.24
N GLY A 91 13.01 0.72 2.45
CA GLY A 91 12.68 2.12 2.77
C GLY A 91 12.30 2.40 4.22
N VAL A 92 12.28 1.38 5.09
CA VAL A 92 11.91 1.52 6.52
C VAL A 92 12.79 2.53 7.25
N GLN A 93 14.09 2.58 6.94
CA GLN A 93 15.02 3.52 7.58
C GLN A 93 14.86 4.97 7.09
N SER A 94 14.18 5.17 5.96
CA SER A 94 13.92 6.50 5.38
C SER A 94 12.66 7.15 5.94
N ILE A 95 11.91 6.46 6.80
CA ILE A 95 10.68 7.00 7.39
C ILE A 95 11.03 8.19 8.29
N SER A 96 10.42 9.34 7.99
CA SER A 96 10.60 10.54 8.80
C SER A 96 10.17 10.31 10.25
N LYS A 97 10.99 10.79 11.20
CA LYS A 97 10.67 10.77 12.65
C LYS A 97 9.34 11.44 12.97
N SER A 98 8.92 12.42 12.15
CA SER A 98 7.61 13.08 12.30
C SER A 98 6.42 12.12 12.20
N ARG A 99 6.58 10.98 11.53
CA ARG A 99 5.53 9.94 11.46
C ARG A 99 5.32 9.22 12.78
N PHE A 100 6.29 9.21 13.68
CA PHE A 100 6.20 8.54 14.98
C PHE A 100 5.72 9.48 16.09
N THR A 101 5.67 10.79 15.82
CA THR A 101 5.21 11.80 16.80
C THR A 101 3.75 12.19 16.61
N GLY A 102 3.07 11.67 15.58
CA GLY A 102 1.69 12.02 15.28
C GLY A 102 0.69 11.39 16.26
N LYS A 103 -0.28 12.19 16.75
CA LYS A 103 -1.35 11.69 17.62
C LYS A 103 -2.43 11.01 16.79
N CYS A 104 -2.48 9.67 16.85
CA CYS A 104 -3.53 8.91 16.20
C CYS A 104 -4.91 9.26 16.77
N MET A 105 -5.90 9.48 15.92
CA MET A 105 -7.27 9.81 16.35
C MET A 105 -8.09 8.61 16.84
N TYR A 106 -7.63 7.39 16.55
CA TYR A 106 -8.40 6.16 16.78
C TYR A 106 -7.89 5.33 17.95
N CYS A 107 -6.62 5.44 18.28
CA CYS A 107 -6.10 4.70 19.41
C CYS A 107 -6.49 5.45 20.70
N SER A 108 -7.13 4.74 21.62
CA SER A 108 -7.43 5.23 22.96
C SER A 108 -6.13 5.35 23.77
N ASP A 109 -6.04 6.25 24.75
CA ASP A 109 -4.86 6.42 25.63
C ASP A 109 -4.42 5.11 26.33
N THR A 110 -5.25 4.06 26.29
CA THR A 110 -5.03 2.73 26.88
C THR A 110 -4.38 1.71 25.94
N MET A 111 -4.26 1.95 24.63
CA MET A 111 -3.56 1.02 23.72
C MET A 111 -2.54 1.74 22.84
N GLN A 112 -1.29 1.66 23.30
CA GLN A 112 -0.06 1.68 22.50
C GLN A 112 -0.06 2.73 21.38
N CYS A 113 -0.06 4.00 21.77
CA CYS A 113 0.08 5.17 20.90
C CYS A 113 1.50 5.34 20.32
N VAL A 114 2.17 4.24 19.99
CA VAL A 114 3.52 4.23 19.41
C VAL A 114 3.45 3.68 18.00
N GLY A 115 4.32 4.14 17.10
CA GLY A 115 4.36 3.67 15.71
C GLY A 115 4.08 4.75 14.68
N ALA A 116 4.33 4.42 13.41
CA ALA A 116 4.23 5.33 12.29
C ALA A 116 2.76 5.60 11.91
N VAL A 117 2.40 6.87 11.79
CA VAL A 117 1.07 7.31 11.36
C VAL A 117 1.04 7.64 9.87
N VAL A 118 -0.13 7.45 9.28
CA VAL A 118 -0.50 7.93 7.95
C VAL A 118 -1.47 9.10 8.08
N GLN A 119 -1.37 10.06 7.16
CA GLN A 119 -2.27 11.21 7.09
C GLN A 119 -3.45 10.90 6.16
N CYS A 120 -4.61 11.45 6.48
CA CYS A 120 -5.75 11.45 5.57
C CYS A 120 -5.38 12.07 4.21
N SER A 121 -5.67 11.36 3.12
CA SER A 121 -5.36 11.76 1.75
C SER A 121 -6.30 12.82 1.19
N HIS A 122 -7.33 13.25 1.95
CA HIS A 122 -8.21 14.34 1.53
C HIS A 122 -7.47 15.67 1.63
N ALA A 123 -7.65 16.53 0.62
CA ALA A 123 -7.01 17.84 0.57
C ALA A 123 -7.34 18.66 1.83
N LYS A 124 -6.32 19.31 2.41
CA LYS A 124 -6.43 20.15 3.62
C LYS A 124 -6.86 19.39 4.89
N CYS A 125 -6.83 18.07 4.91
CA CYS A 125 -7.09 17.27 6.10
C CYS A 125 -5.76 16.88 6.78
N PHE A 126 -5.55 17.35 8.02
CA PHE A 126 -4.32 17.08 8.80
C PHE A 126 -4.47 15.95 9.82
N ARG A 127 -5.57 15.20 9.71
CA ARG A 127 -5.90 14.10 10.58
C ARG A 127 -4.97 12.91 10.30
N VAL A 128 -4.36 12.39 11.35
CA VAL A 128 -3.39 11.27 11.27
C VAL A 128 -3.84 10.09 12.12
N PHE A 129 -3.42 8.90 11.71
CA PHE A 129 -3.74 7.67 12.40
C PHE A 129 -2.80 6.52 12.01
N HIS A 130 -2.68 5.51 12.87
CA HIS A 130 -1.95 4.30 12.51
C HIS A 130 -2.72 3.52 11.45
N PRO A 131 -2.06 2.98 10.41
CA PRO A 131 -2.70 2.12 9.42
C PRO A 131 -3.50 0.97 10.06
N MET A 132 -2.94 0.37 11.11
CA MET A 132 -3.59 -0.73 11.83
C MET A 132 -4.81 -0.27 12.65
N CYS A 133 -4.73 0.87 13.36
CA CYS A 133 -5.91 1.45 14.03
C CYS A 133 -7.01 1.77 13.00
N ALA A 134 -6.69 2.25 11.78
CA ALA A 134 -7.71 2.43 10.73
C ALA A 134 -8.33 1.12 10.25
N ALA A 135 -7.53 0.08 10.05
CA ALA A 135 -8.02 -1.22 9.61
C ALA A 135 -8.95 -1.89 10.64
N VAL A 136 -8.65 -1.75 11.94
CA VAL A 136 -9.43 -2.36 13.03
C VAL A 136 -10.67 -1.52 13.38
N CYS A 137 -10.54 -0.19 13.49
CA CYS A 137 -11.62 0.65 13.99
C CYS A 137 -12.73 0.91 12.96
N SER A 138 -12.47 0.86 11.65
CA SER A 138 -13.49 1.15 10.64
C SER A 138 -13.17 0.56 9.27
N ARG A 139 -14.12 -0.22 8.73
CA ARG A 139 -14.06 -0.69 7.33
C ARG A 139 -14.18 0.52 6.38
N GLY A 140 -13.30 0.59 5.39
CA GLY A 140 -13.35 1.60 4.31
C GLY A 140 -12.57 2.89 4.55
N LEU A 141 -11.67 2.91 5.54
CA LEU A 141 -10.70 4.01 5.70
C LEU A 141 -9.45 3.84 4.83
N LEU A 142 -9.15 2.61 4.44
CA LEU A 142 -7.98 2.26 3.64
C LEU A 142 -8.43 1.90 2.22
N ASP A 143 -7.97 2.69 1.24
CA ASP A 143 -8.14 2.44 -0.18
C ASP A 143 -6.95 1.63 -0.69
N TRP A 144 -7.18 0.34 -0.91
CA TRP A 144 -6.17 -0.60 -1.42
C TRP A 144 -5.89 -0.46 -2.92
N SER A 145 -6.76 0.23 -3.67
CA SER A 145 -6.54 0.46 -5.10
C SER A 145 -5.49 1.54 -5.36
N GLN A 146 -5.43 2.55 -4.48
CA GLN A 146 -4.50 3.67 -4.57
C GLN A 146 -3.50 3.74 -3.42
N TYR A 147 -3.55 2.79 -2.48
CA TYR A 147 -2.76 2.79 -1.24
C TYR A 147 -2.89 4.11 -0.45
N LYS A 148 -4.12 4.64 -0.37
CA LYS A 148 -4.45 5.90 0.30
C LYS A 148 -5.30 5.67 1.54
N ALA A 149 -5.07 6.48 2.56
CA ALA A 149 -5.81 6.40 3.81
C ALA A 149 -6.72 7.63 3.99
N TYR A 150 -7.92 7.43 4.51
CA TYR A 150 -8.89 8.50 4.77
C TYR A 150 -9.49 8.37 6.18
N CYS A 151 -9.80 9.51 6.82
CA CYS A 151 -10.37 9.54 8.18
C CYS A 151 -11.88 9.32 8.19
N ALA A 152 -12.52 9.11 9.33
CA ALA A 152 -13.97 8.80 9.38
C ALA A 152 -14.89 9.88 8.75
N SER A 153 -14.44 11.14 8.69
CA SER A 153 -15.19 12.22 8.01
C SER A 153 -14.98 12.27 6.49
N HIS A 154 -13.98 11.55 5.97
CA HIS A 154 -13.70 11.44 4.55
C HIS A 154 -13.64 9.95 4.22
N ARG A 155 -14.66 9.38 3.57
CA ARG A 155 -14.57 7.96 3.18
C ARG A 155 -13.61 7.82 2.00
N ALA A 156 -12.93 6.68 1.91
CA ALA A 156 -12.32 6.30 0.64
C ALA A 156 -13.40 6.39 -0.45
N PRO A 157 -13.11 6.98 -1.61
CA PRO A 157 -14.06 6.95 -2.71
C PRO A 157 -14.39 5.48 -2.96
N ALA A 158 -15.66 5.10 -2.79
CA ALA A 158 -16.12 3.80 -3.24
C ALA A 158 -15.70 3.66 -4.71
N GLU A 159 -15.14 2.51 -5.08
CA GLU A 159 -14.68 2.23 -6.43
C GLU A 159 -15.70 2.80 -7.42
N ARG A 160 -15.29 3.85 -8.13
CA ARG A 160 -16.16 4.51 -9.08
C ARG A 160 -16.37 3.52 -10.21
N THR A 161 -17.50 2.82 -10.24
CA THR A 161 -18.05 2.39 -11.53
C THR A 161 -18.32 3.67 -12.30
N ASP A 162 -17.65 3.83 -13.42
CA ASP A 162 -17.65 5.03 -14.24
C ASP A 162 -19.08 5.51 -14.53
N ALA A 163 -19.48 6.58 -13.86
CA ALA A 163 -20.65 7.39 -14.22
C ALA A 163 -20.32 8.85 -13.97
N ALA A 164 -19.20 9.31 -14.55
CA ALA A 164 -18.94 10.71 -14.78
C ALA A 164 -19.38 11.06 -16.20
N THR A 165 -20.67 11.32 -16.39
CA THR A 165 -21.10 12.18 -17.50
C THR A 165 -21.25 13.59 -16.94
N ALA A 166 -20.25 14.41 -17.21
CA ALA A 166 -20.28 15.85 -16.99
C ALA A 166 -20.93 16.56 -18.18
N GLY A 167 -21.81 17.54 -17.88
CA GLY A 167 -22.29 18.59 -18.80
C GLY A 167 -23.31 18.10 -19.84
N VAL A 168 -24.39 18.82 -20.16
CA VAL A 168 -24.44 20.25 -20.46
C VAL A 168 -25.78 20.85 -20.01
N GLU A 169 -25.66 21.97 -19.31
CA GLU A 169 -26.70 22.98 -19.08
C GLU A 169 -27.21 23.52 -20.43
N LEU A 170 -28.52 23.39 -20.69
CA LEU A 170 -29.17 24.13 -21.77
C LEU A 170 -30.38 24.88 -21.21
N GLU A 171 -30.15 26.15 -20.88
CA GLU A 171 -31.18 27.18 -20.86
C GLU A 171 -31.74 27.35 -22.28
N ARG A 172 -33.05 27.10 -22.45
CA ARG A 172 -34.01 27.95 -23.17
C ARG A 172 -35.42 27.39 -23.11
#